data_AF-A0A4R6U428-F1
#
_entry.id   AF-A0A4R6U428-F1
#
_cell.length_a   1.000
_cell.length_b   1.000
_cell.length_c   1.000
_cell.angle_alpha   90.00
_cell.angle_beta   90.00
_cell.angle_gamma   90.00
#
_symmetry.space_group_name_H-M   'P 1'
#
loop_
_entity.id
_entity.type
_entity.pdbx_description
1 polymer ?
#
loop_
_entity_poly.entity_id
_entity_poly.type
_entity_poly.pdbx_seq_one_letter_code
_entity_poly.pdbx_strand_id
1 'polypeptide(L)' 'MVIAPIMMVFLAVIPFSVIYDQLSTVLLFLPKFDSPPWFVPAGFISIICIVILAFVIGKTAKH' A
#
# COMPACT_ATOMS: atom_id res chain seq x y z
N MET A 1 19.41 -7.86 -5.31
CA MET A 1 18.70 -6.65 -4.84
C MET A 1 17.20 -6.73 -5.18
N VAL A 2 16.48 -7.75 -4.68
CA VAL A 2 15.05 -8.01 -5.05
C VAL A 2 14.11 -7.88 -3.84
N ILE A 3 14.64 -7.89 -2.61
CA ILE A 3 13.85 -7.86 -1.38
C ILE A 3 13.08 -6.54 -1.23
N ALA A 4 13.72 -5.41 -1.54
CA ALA A 4 13.14 -4.09 -1.38
C ALA A 4 11.88 -3.85 -2.26
N PRO A 5 11.87 -4.15 -3.57
CA PRO A 5 10.66 -4.04 -4.37
C PRO A 5 9.57 -5.04 -3.93
N ILE A 6 9.92 -6.25 -3.49
CA ILE A 6 8.94 -7.20 -2.93
C ILE A 6 8.27 -6.61 -1.68
N MET A 7 9.03 -6.00 -0.78
CA MET A 7 8.49 -5.32 0.40
C MET A 7 7.55 -4.18 0.04
N MET A 8 7.88 -3.39 -0.99
CA MET A 8 6.99 -2.32 -1.47
C MET A 8 5.65 -2.87 -1.97
N VAL A 9 5.65 -4.01 -2.65
CA VAL A 9 4.41 -4.67 -3.11
C VAL A 9 3.55 -5.10 -1.90
N PHE A 10 4.16 -5.72 -0.88
CA PHE A 10 3.43 -6.08 0.33
C PHE A 10 2.85 -4.86 1.07
N LEU A 11 3.63 -3.79 1.18
CA LEU A 11 3.18 -2.52 1.77
C LEU A 11 2.03 -1.90 0.97
N ALA A 12 1.97 -2.10 -0.35
CA ALA A 12 0.92 -1.54 -1.20
C ALA A 12 -0.45 -2.24 -1.05
N VAL A 13 -0.51 -3.44 -0.47
CA VAL A 13 -1.76 -4.18 -0.26
C VAL A 13 -2.71 -3.44 0.68
N ILE A 14 -2.18 -2.84 1.74
CA ILE A 14 -2.98 -2.11 2.73
C ILE A 14 -3.66 -0.87 2.12
N PRO A 15 -2.94 0.10 1.50
CA PRO A 15 -3.57 1.24 0.87
C PRO A 15 -4.48 0.84 -0.30
N PHE A 16 -4.15 -0.23 -1.03
CA PHE A 16 -5.06 -0.77 -2.06
C PHE A 16 -6.38 -1.25 -1.44
N SER A 17 -6.33 -1.95 -0.31
CA SER A 17 -7.52 -2.44 0.38
C SER A 17 -8.41 -1.30 0.89
N VAL A 18 -7.82 -0.19 1.34
CA VAL A 18 -8.55 1.04 1.72
C VAL A 18 -9.33 1.61 0.53
N ILE A 19 -8.72 1.64 -0.66
CA ILE A 19 -9.39 2.10 -1.87
C ILE A 19 -10.48 1.12 -2.28
N TYR A 20 -10.18 -0.19 -2.20
CA TYR A 20 -11.09 -1.25 -2.60
C TYR A 20 -12.37 -1.27 -1.75
N ASP A 21 -12.29 -1.02 -0.45
CA ASP A 21 -13.43 -0.84 0.47
C ASP A 21 -14.43 0.20 -0.08
N GLN A 22 -13.93 1.41 -0.36
CA GLN A 22 -14.73 2.49 -0.92
C GLN A 22 -15.27 2.14 -2.32
N LEU A 23 -14.44 1.50 -3.15
CA LEU A 23 -14.81 1.10 -4.50
C LEU A 23 -15.93 0.03 -4.49
N SER A 24 -15.87 -0.92 -3.57
CA SER A 24 -16.84 -2.00 -3.42
C SER A 24 -18.22 -1.51 -2.97
N THR A 25 -18.27 -0.32 -2.35
CA THR A 25 -19.53 0.33 -1.97
C THR A 25 -20.20 1.02 -3.17
N VAL A 26 -19.42 1.47 -4.15
CA VAL A 26 -19.93 2.18 -5.34
C VAL A 26 -20.20 1.23 -6.51
N LEU A 27 -19.35 0.21 -6.70
CA LEU A 27 -19.40 -0.70 -7.84
C LEU A 27 -20.12 -2.00 -7.46
N LEU A 28 -21.37 -2.13 -7.88
CA LEU A 28 -22.26 -3.26 -7.55
C LEU A 28 -21.77 -4.63 -8.06
N PHE A 29 -20.82 -4.67 -9.00
CA PHE A 29 -20.24 -5.92 -9.50
C PHE A 29 -19.03 -6.41 -8.69
N LEU A 30 -18.52 -5.60 -7.76
CA LEU A 30 -17.41 -5.98 -6.89
C LEU A 30 -17.92 -6.68 -5.62
N PRO A 31 -17.22 -7.72 -5.13
CA PRO A 31 -17.48 -8.28 -3.81
C PRO A 31 -17.38 -7.19 -2.74
N LYS A 32 -18.43 -7.08 -1.90
CA LYS A 32 -18.41 -6.21 -0.73
C LYS A 32 -17.23 -6.56 0.16
N PHE A 33 -16.51 -5.51 0.58
CA PHE A 33 -15.40 -5.62 1.48
C PHE A 33 -15.49 -4.47 2.48
N ASP A 34 -15.66 -4.84 3.75
CA ASP A 34 -15.63 -3.91 4.87
C ASP A 34 -14.25 -3.99 5.52
N SER A 35 -13.48 -2.93 5.32
CA SER A 35 -12.17 -2.79 5.93
C SER A 35 -12.28 -2.35 7.40
N PRO A 36 -11.40 -2.86 8.29
CA PRO A 36 -11.31 -2.38 9.65
C PRO A 36 -11.02 -0.87 9.72
N PRO A 37 -11.50 -0.12 10.75
CA PRO A 37 -11.31 1.32 10.85
C PRO A 37 -9.85 1.78 10.87
N TRP A 38 -8.94 0.92 11.30
CA TRP A 38 -7.50 1.19 11.35
C TRP A 38 -6.80 1.03 9.99
N PHE A 39 -7.47 0.52 8.96
CA PHE A 39 -6.88 0.36 7.62
C PHE A 39 -6.50 1.70 6.99
N VAL A 40 -7.32 2.73 7.16
CA VAL A 40 -7.04 4.08 6.62
C VAL A 40 -5.71 4.62 7.16
N PRO A 41 -5.49 4.74 8.48
CA PRO A 41 -4.20 5.19 9.00
C PRO A 41 -3.05 4.22 8.67
N ALA A 42 -3.29 2.91 8.66
CA ALA A 42 -2.27 1.93 8.27
C ALA A 42 -1.85 2.06 6.79
N GLY A 43 -2.78 2.39 5.90
CA GLY A 43 -2.51 2.67 4.49
C GLY A 43 -1.60 3.87 4.31
N PHE A 44 -1.85 4.96 5.05
CA PHE A 44 -0.97 6.13 5.06
C PHE A 44 0.45 5.81 5.55
N ILE A 45 0.56 5.06 6.66
CA ILE A 45 1.87 4.62 7.18
C ILE A 45 2.60 3.78 6.14
N SER A 46 1.88 2.89 5.45
CA SER A 46 2.46 2.02 4.42
C SER A 46 3.02 2.82 3.24
N ILE A 47 2.31 3.87 2.81
CA ILE A 47 2.78 4.78 1.75
C ILE A 47 4.06 5.51 2.19
N ILE A 48 4.12 6.01 3.43
CA ILE A 48 5.32 6.66 3.98
C ILE A 48 6.51 5.69 3.96
N CYS A 49 6.31 4.44 4.40
CA CYS A 49 7.34 3.40 4.37
C CYS A 49 7.83 3.12 2.93
N ILE A 50 6.93 3.03 1.95
CA ILE A 50 7.29 2.85 0.54
C ILE A 50 8.15 4.03 0.04
N VAL A 51 7.76 5.26 0.36
CA VAL A 51 8.53 6.46 -0.03
C VAL A 51 9.93 6.43 0.59
N ILE A 52 10.06 6.13 1.88
CA ILE A 52 11.36 6.01 2.55
C ILE A 52 12.20 4.92 1.89
N LEU A 53 11.63 3.74 1.65
CA LEU A 53 12.32 2.65 0.96
C LEU A 53 12.80 3.07 -0.43
N ALA A 54 11.98 3.80 -1.19
CA ALA A 54 12.33 4.27 -2.53
C ALA A 54 13.53 5.23 -2.48
N PHE A 55 13.57 6.15 -1.52
CA PHE A 55 14.72 7.03 -1.30
C PHE A 55 15.98 6.25 -0.91
N VAL A 56 15.86 5.26 -0.03
CA VAL A 56 17.00 4.42 0.39
C VAL A 56 17.58 3.65 -0.81
N ILE A 57 16.72 3.00 -1.61
CA ILE A 57 17.14 2.28 -2.82
C ILE A 57 17.81 3.23 -3.81
N GLY A 58 17.21 4.40 -4.06
CA GLY A 58 17.77 5.41 -4.96
C GLY A 58 19.13 5.93 -4.51
N LYS A 59 19.34 6.10 -3.19
CA LYS A 59 20.65 6.46 -2.63
C LYS A 59 21.68 5.34 -2.79
N THR A 60 21.31 4.10 -2.49
CA THR A 60 22.20 2.94 -2.62
C THR A 60 22.56 2.65 -4.07
N ALA A 61 21.65 2.86 -5.02
CA ALA A 61 21.92 2.66 -6.44
C ALA A 61 22.84 3.73 -7.07
N LYS A 62 23.04 4.87 -6.38
CA LYS A 62 23.88 5.98 -6.86
C LYS A 62 25.34 5.89 -6.34
N HIS A 63 25.61 5.01 -5.38
CA HIS A 63 26.95 4.68 -4.88
C HIS A 63 27.44 3.37 -5.49
#